data_AF-A0A845U2R2-F1
#
_entry.id   AF-A0A845U2R2-F1
#
_cell.length_a   1.000
_cell.length_b   1.000
_cell.length_c   1.000
_cell.angle_alpha   90.00
_cell.angle_beta   90.00
_cell.angle_gamma   90.00
#
_symmetry.space_group_name_H-M   'P 1'
#
loop_
_entity.id
_entity.type
_entity.pdbx_description
1 polymer ?
#
loop_
_entity_poly.entity_id
_entity_poly.type
_entity_poly.pdbx_seq_one_letter_code
_entity_poly.pdbx_strand_id
1 'polypeptide(L)'
;MKTKLKLRNRQAGMTLIETMIAALVLTIGVAAVAAVYTQGVVFLGSSQDDFIAKQKAQEAIESVFTARDTGVLLWKDIRNQRGASGADGGVFVDGPLPLNDPGPDGLINTNDDGALESIRLPGPDNILGNADDVLVPLTKWRREIQIRDVAGYQNLRTLTVIMTYTSGRLQRTYRLNTLISQYS
;
A
#
# COMPACT_ATOMS: atom_id res chain seq x y z
N MET A 1 -12.16 -55.09 55.75
CA MET A 1 -10.89 -55.42 55.08
C MET A 1 -10.97 -54.90 53.64
N LYS A 2 -10.31 -53.78 53.30
CA LYS A 2 -10.30 -53.19 51.95
C LYS A 2 -8.90 -53.32 51.35
N THR A 3 -8.74 -54.17 50.35
CA THR A 3 -7.48 -54.39 49.65
C THR A 3 -7.27 -53.25 48.65
N LYS A 4 -6.25 -52.41 48.86
CA LYS A 4 -5.85 -51.38 47.89
C LYS A 4 -5.08 -52.04 46.73
N LEU A 5 -5.62 -52.01 45.51
CA LEU A 5 -4.89 -52.39 44.31
C LEU A 5 -3.81 -51.34 44.01
N LYS A 6 -2.55 -51.75 44.03
CA LYS A 6 -1.40 -50.90 43.66
C LYS A 6 -1.25 -50.96 42.13
N LEU A 7 -1.65 -49.89 41.43
CA LEU A 7 -1.38 -49.74 39.99
C LEU A 7 0.14 -49.61 39.80
N ARG A 8 0.74 -50.58 39.11
CA ARG A 8 2.17 -50.60 38.77
C ARG A 8 2.36 -49.69 37.54
N ASN A 9 2.93 -48.50 37.74
CA ASN A 9 3.38 -47.66 36.63
C ASN A 9 4.57 -48.35 35.94
N ARG A 10 4.34 -48.94 34.76
CA ARG A 10 5.42 -49.38 33.88
C ARG A 10 6.08 -48.14 33.29
N GLN A 11 7.24 -47.77 33.82
CA GLN A 11 8.16 -46.85 33.16
C GLN A 11 8.94 -47.67 32.11
N ALA A 12 8.50 -47.62 30.86
CA ALA A 12 9.32 -48.09 29.74
C ALA A 12 10.23 -46.91 29.31
N GLY A 13 11.54 -47.13 29.31
CA GLY A 13 12.48 -46.15 28.76
C GLY A 13 12.28 -46.01 27.25
N MET A 14 12.62 -44.86 26.68
CA MET A 14 12.56 -44.66 25.23
C MET A 14 13.64 -45.48 24.53
N THR A 15 13.27 -46.13 23.44
CA THR A 15 14.19 -46.86 22.57
C THR A 15 14.99 -45.89 21.69
N LEU A 16 16.17 -46.31 21.22
CA LEU A 16 17.01 -45.50 20.34
C LEU A 16 16.26 -45.09 19.06
N ILE A 17 15.46 -45.99 18.49
CA ILE A 17 14.67 -45.69 17.28
C ILE A 17 13.57 -44.66 17.54
N GLU A 18 12.90 -44.72 18.70
CA GLU A 18 11.92 -43.71 19.12
C GLU A 18 12.59 -42.35 19.31
N THR A 19 13.79 -42.29 19.89
CA THR A 19 14.53 -41.02 20.03
C THR A 19 14.95 -40.44 18.68
N MET A 20 15.33 -41.29 17.72
CA MET A 20 15.67 -40.84 16.35
C MET A 20 14.45 -40.29 15.61
N ILE A 21 13.30 -40.98 15.71
CA ILE A 21 12.04 -40.51 15.11
C ILE A 21 11.59 -39.21 15.78
N ALA A 22 11.67 -39.12 17.11
CA ALA A 22 11.33 -37.90 17.85
C ALA A 22 12.22 -36.72 17.45
N ALA A 23 13.54 -36.95 17.30
CA ALA A 23 14.47 -35.94 16.84
C ALA A 23 14.17 -35.49 15.41
N LEU A 24 13.81 -36.41 14.50
CA LEU A 24 13.41 -36.08 13.14
C LEU A 24 12.12 -35.25 13.09
N VAL A 25 11.11 -35.62 13.87
CA VAL A 25 9.85 -34.85 13.96
C VAL A 25 10.13 -33.47 14.54
N LEU A 26 11.00 -33.35 15.54
CA LEU A 26 11.37 -32.07 16.13
C LEU A 26 12.10 -31.18 15.12
N THR A 27 13.06 -31.71 14.35
CA THR A 27 13.79 -30.90 13.36
C THR A 27 12.86 -30.40 12.25
N ILE A 28 11.94 -31.24 11.76
CA ILE A 28 10.92 -30.83 10.79
C ILE A 28 10.01 -29.74 11.41
N GLY A 29 9.58 -29.92 12.66
CA GLY A 29 8.75 -28.95 13.37
C GLY A 29 9.44 -27.58 13.53
N VAL A 30 10.70 -27.57 13.94
CA VAL A 30 11.49 -26.34 14.10
C VAL A 30 11.74 -25.66 12.75
N ALA A 31 12.04 -26.43 11.70
CA ALA A 31 12.23 -25.90 10.36
C ALA A 31 10.95 -25.25 9.81
N ALA A 32 9.78 -25.85 10.05
CA ALA A 32 8.49 -25.28 9.67
C ALA A 32 8.22 -23.94 10.38
N VAL A 33 8.50 -23.84 11.68
CA VAL A 33 8.34 -22.58 12.44
C VAL A 33 9.28 -21.51 11.93
N ALA A 34 10.55 -21.85 11.65
CA ALA A 34 11.52 -20.91 11.11
C ALA A 34 11.06 -20.35 9.75
N ALA A 35 10.53 -21.20 8.87
CA ALA A 35 9.98 -20.75 7.58
C ALA A 35 8.84 -19.73 7.77
N VAL A 36 7.88 -20.01 8.66
CA VAL A 36 6.75 -19.11 8.95
C VAL A 36 7.23 -17.79 9.58
N TYR A 37 8.23 -17.85 10.47
CA TYR A 37 8.80 -16.65 11.10
C TYR A 37 9.40 -15.70 10.07
N THR A 38 10.19 -16.22 9.12
CA THR A 38 10.78 -15.37 8.06
C THR A 38 9.70 -14.67 7.22
N GLN A 39 8.61 -15.37 6.91
CA GLN A 39 7.48 -14.78 6.20
C GLN A 39 6.76 -13.73 7.05
N GLY A 40 6.62 -13.97 8.36
CA GLY A 40 6.03 -13.02 9.30
C GLY A 40 6.81 -11.71 9.41
N VAL A 41 8.15 -11.76 9.45
CA VAL A 41 9.00 -10.56 9.49
C VAL A 41 8.87 -9.73 8.21
N VAL A 42 8.80 -10.37 7.03
CA VAL A 42 8.56 -9.66 5.76
C VAL A 42 7.19 -8.97 5.77
N PHE A 43 6.17 -9.61 6.37
CA PHE A 43 4.85 -9.00 6.51
C PHE A 43 4.85 -7.78 7.44
N LEU A 44 5.63 -7.80 8.54
CA LEU A 44 5.73 -6.65 9.44
C LEU A 44 6.31 -5.41 8.75
N GLY A 45 7.28 -5.60 7.85
CA GLY A 45 7.83 -4.51 7.02
C GLY A 45 6.81 -3.85 6.09
N SER A 46 5.71 -4.53 5.76
CA SER A 46 4.70 -4.01 4.82
C SER A 46 3.85 -2.87 5.38
N SER A 47 3.82 -2.69 6.70
CA SER A 47 2.98 -1.66 7.33
C SER A 47 3.40 -0.25 6.93
N GLN A 48 4.70 -0.02 6.72
CA GLN A 48 5.21 1.28 6.27
C GLN A 48 4.81 1.55 4.82
N ASP A 49 4.93 0.56 3.94
CA ASP A 49 4.56 0.69 2.53
C ASP A 49 3.04 0.95 2.37
N ASP A 50 2.23 0.26 3.18
CA ASP A 50 0.78 0.45 3.25
C ASP A 50 0.42 1.88 3.73
N PHE A 51 1.18 2.41 4.69
CA PHE A 51 0.98 3.77 5.21
C PHE A 51 1.32 4.84 4.16
N ILE A 52 2.46 4.70 3.47
CA ILE A 52 2.85 5.60 2.38
C ILE A 52 1.78 5.57 1.27
N ALA A 53 1.33 4.38 0.86
CA ALA A 53 0.29 4.25 -0.16
C ALA A 53 -1.02 4.96 0.25
N LYS A 54 -1.42 4.87 1.52
CA LYS A 54 -2.61 5.57 2.04
C LYS A 54 -2.43 7.08 2.02
N GLN A 55 -1.33 7.60 2.56
CA GLN A 55 -1.07 9.03 2.59
C GLN A 55 -1.04 9.62 1.18
N LYS A 56 -0.33 8.99 0.24
CA LYS A 56 -0.26 9.44 -1.15
C LYS A 56 -1.59 9.35 -1.90
N ALA A 57 -2.43 8.38 -1.56
CA ALA A 57 -3.79 8.34 -2.09
C ALA A 57 -4.66 9.47 -1.53
N GLN A 58 -4.50 9.85 -0.26
CA GLN A 58 -5.22 10.97 0.34
C GLN A 58 -4.75 12.30 -0.24
N GLU A 59 -3.44 12.53 -0.34
CA GLU A 59 -2.87 13.72 -1.01
C GLU A 59 -3.41 13.88 -2.44
N ALA A 60 -3.58 12.77 -3.17
CA ALA A 60 -4.19 12.78 -4.49
C ALA A 60 -5.63 13.23 -4.50
N ILE A 61 -6.43 12.80 -3.53
CA ILE A 61 -7.79 13.28 -3.39
C ILE A 61 -7.80 14.77 -3.06
N GLU A 62 -7.01 15.19 -2.08
CA GLU A 62 -6.93 16.61 -1.70
C GLU A 62 -6.47 17.51 -2.84
N SER A 63 -5.57 17.05 -3.70
CA SER A 63 -5.16 17.79 -4.91
C SER A 63 -6.34 18.01 -5.85
N VAL A 64 -7.15 16.98 -6.12
CA VAL A 64 -8.34 17.09 -6.99
C VAL A 64 -9.41 18.00 -6.37
N PHE A 65 -9.64 17.89 -5.06
CA PHE A 65 -10.59 18.75 -4.34
C PHE A 65 -10.12 20.20 -4.31
N THR A 66 -8.84 20.44 -4.07
CA THR A 66 -8.24 21.78 -4.12
C THR A 66 -8.37 22.38 -5.51
N ALA A 67 -8.11 21.61 -6.57
CA ALA A 67 -8.26 22.07 -7.96
C ALA A 67 -9.69 22.52 -8.28
N ARG A 68 -10.69 21.81 -7.73
CA ARG A 68 -12.11 22.16 -7.82
C ARG A 68 -12.40 23.45 -7.04
N ASP A 69 -12.00 23.50 -5.77
CA ASP A 69 -12.42 24.56 -4.83
C ASP A 69 -11.77 25.91 -5.13
N THR A 70 -10.53 25.88 -5.62
CA THR A 70 -9.81 27.07 -6.07
C THR A 70 -10.29 27.58 -7.43
N GLY A 71 -11.06 26.77 -8.18
CA GLY A 71 -11.51 27.10 -9.53
C GLY A 71 -10.37 27.15 -10.58
N VAL A 72 -9.19 26.62 -10.25
CA VAL A 72 -8.05 26.51 -11.20
C VAL A 72 -8.44 25.65 -12.39
N LEU A 73 -9.25 24.60 -12.17
CA LEU A 73 -9.86 23.81 -13.22
C LEU A 73 -11.36 24.08 -13.32
N LEU A 74 -11.87 24.16 -14.55
CA LEU A 74 -13.31 24.11 -14.78
C LEU A 74 -13.84 22.71 -14.47
N TRP A 75 -15.09 22.61 -14.01
CA TRP A 75 -15.72 21.30 -13.77
C TRP A 75 -15.64 20.37 -14.99
N LYS A 76 -15.71 20.91 -16.21
CA LYS A 76 -15.56 20.10 -17.43
C LYS A 76 -14.17 19.45 -17.59
N ASP A 77 -13.14 19.95 -16.91
CA ASP A 77 -11.75 19.50 -17.06
C ASP A 77 -11.33 18.54 -15.93
N ILE A 78 -12.10 18.49 -14.83
CA ILE A 78 -11.89 17.58 -13.68
C ILE A 78 -12.35 16.15 -14.01
N ARG A 79 -11.73 15.53 -15.01
CA ARG A 79 -11.94 14.13 -15.38
C ARG A 79 -10.70 13.57 -16.08
N ASN A 80 -10.73 12.29 -16.43
CA ASN A 80 -9.64 11.71 -17.21
C ASN A 80 -9.65 12.18 -18.67
N GLN A 81 -8.49 12.12 -19.33
CA GLN A 81 -8.31 12.50 -20.74
C GLN A 81 -9.13 11.63 -21.70
N ARG A 82 -9.00 10.31 -21.57
CA ARG A 82 -9.84 9.34 -22.29
C ARG A 82 -11.05 8.99 -21.45
N GLY A 83 -10.86 8.72 -20.17
CA GLY A 83 -11.96 8.46 -19.24
C GLY A 83 -12.89 7.34 -19.72
N ALA A 84 -14.19 7.42 -19.39
CA ALA A 84 -15.11 6.30 -19.57
C ALA A 84 -15.58 6.15 -21.01
N SER A 85 -15.75 7.28 -21.70
CA SER A 85 -16.19 7.30 -23.10
C SER A 85 -15.05 7.07 -24.10
N GLY A 86 -13.80 7.16 -23.64
CA GLY A 86 -12.60 7.13 -24.48
C GLY A 86 -12.20 8.51 -25.02
N ALA A 87 -12.99 9.56 -24.79
CA ALA A 87 -12.72 10.94 -25.20
C ALA A 87 -13.29 11.97 -24.19
N ASP A 88 -13.20 11.68 -22.89
CA ASP A 88 -13.73 12.52 -21.80
C ASP A 88 -13.10 13.93 -21.75
N GLY A 89 -11.87 14.09 -22.26
CA GLY A 89 -11.21 15.36 -22.52
C GLY A 89 -10.78 16.16 -21.29
N GLY A 90 -10.65 15.51 -20.13
CA GLY A 90 -10.15 16.16 -18.91
C GLY A 90 -8.62 16.21 -18.84
N VAL A 91 -8.08 16.68 -17.72
CA VAL A 91 -6.63 16.89 -17.54
C VAL A 91 -5.89 15.66 -17.01
N PHE A 92 -6.57 14.80 -16.26
CA PHE A 92 -5.94 13.67 -15.56
C PHE A 92 -5.59 12.54 -16.54
N VAL A 93 -4.33 12.11 -16.51
CA VAL A 93 -3.83 11.04 -17.36
C VAL A 93 -4.46 9.70 -16.95
N ASP A 94 -4.83 8.89 -17.93
CA ASP A 94 -5.38 7.56 -17.70
C ASP A 94 -4.29 6.53 -17.38
N GLY A 95 -4.62 5.61 -16.47
CA GLY A 95 -3.79 4.46 -16.13
C GLY A 95 -2.71 4.71 -15.08
N PRO A 96 -1.96 3.67 -14.69
CA PRO A 96 -0.99 3.75 -13.61
C PRO A 96 0.30 4.50 -14.00
N LEU A 97 0.54 5.64 -13.36
CA LEU A 97 1.76 6.44 -13.47
C LEU A 97 2.67 6.26 -12.25
N PRO A 98 3.98 6.53 -12.36
CA PRO A 98 4.86 6.70 -11.19
C PRO A 98 4.36 7.84 -10.29
N LEU A 99 4.76 7.86 -9.01
CA LEU A 99 4.54 9.06 -8.18
C LEU A 99 5.54 10.13 -8.56
N ASN A 100 5.14 10.97 -9.49
CA ASN A 100 5.89 12.16 -9.81
C ASN A 100 5.39 13.35 -8.98
N ASP A 101 6.29 14.30 -8.76
CA ASP A 101 6.00 15.60 -8.18
C ASP A 101 5.03 16.37 -9.10
N PRO A 102 4.14 17.21 -8.52
CA PRO A 102 3.23 18.02 -9.31
C PRO A 102 3.98 18.93 -10.29
N GLY A 103 3.38 19.12 -11.46
CA GLY A 103 3.87 20.04 -12.48
C GLY A 103 3.63 21.52 -12.13
N PRO A 104 3.91 22.43 -13.08
CA PRO A 104 3.57 23.85 -12.97
C PRO A 104 2.09 24.14 -12.69
N ASP A 105 1.17 23.24 -13.07
CA ASP A 105 -0.26 23.38 -12.76
C ASP A 105 -0.61 23.10 -11.28
N GLY A 106 0.35 22.57 -10.50
CA GLY A 106 0.17 22.23 -9.08
C GLY A 106 -0.70 21.00 -8.86
N LEU A 107 -1.05 20.27 -9.92
CA LEU A 107 -1.82 19.05 -9.87
C LEU A 107 -0.90 17.86 -10.03
N ILE A 108 -1.42 16.72 -9.60
CA ILE A 108 -0.73 15.46 -9.71
C ILE A 108 -1.47 14.55 -10.68
N ASN A 109 -0.72 13.66 -11.33
CA ASN A 109 -1.25 12.72 -12.31
C ASN A 109 -1.75 13.42 -13.59
N THR A 110 -1.10 14.52 -13.97
CA THR A 110 -1.30 15.31 -15.20
C THR A 110 -0.10 15.13 -16.14
N ASN A 111 -0.17 15.72 -17.34
CA ASN A 111 0.89 15.55 -18.36
C ASN A 111 2.18 16.32 -18.04
N ASP A 112 2.11 17.31 -17.16
CA ASP A 112 3.21 18.19 -16.77
C ASP A 112 3.86 17.79 -15.44
N ASP A 113 3.44 16.66 -14.85
CA ASP A 113 4.09 16.00 -13.71
C ASP A 113 5.62 15.93 -13.90
N GLY A 114 6.34 16.28 -12.84
CA GLY A 114 7.79 16.46 -12.84
C GLY A 114 8.59 15.18 -12.58
N ALA A 115 9.63 15.33 -11.75
CA ALA A 115 10.51 14.23 -11.37
C ALA A 115 9.80 13.23 -10.44
N LEU A 116 10.39 12.04 -10.29
CA LEU A 116 9.91 11.05 -9.34
C LEU A 116 10.02 11.58 -7.90
N GLU A 117 8.92 11.50 -7.16
CA GLU A 117 8.80 11.95 -5.79
C GLU A 117 9.73 11.16 -4.85
N SER A 118 10.23 11.82 -3.81
CA SER A 118 11.08 11.22 -2.79
C SER A 118 10.65 11.59 -1.38
N ILE A 119 10.82 10.65 -0.45
CA ILE A 119 10.67 10.92 0.98
C ILE A 119 12.02 11.37 1.53
N ARG A 120 12.00 12.46 2.28
CA ARG A 120 13.15 12.95 3.03
C ARG A 120 13.19 12.27 4.41
N LEU A 121 14.27 11.57 4.69
CA LEU A 121 14.54 10.96 5.99
C LEU A 121 15.69 11.72 6.67
N PRO A 122 15.68 11.81 8.01
CA PRO A 122 16.75 12.48 8.72
C PRO A 122 18.09 11.76 8.51
N GLY A 123 19.16 12.54 8.48
CA GLY A 123 20.53 12.05 8.35
C GLY A 123 21.04 11.31 9.60
N PRO A 124 22.33 10.95 9.64
CA PRO A 124 22.95 10.29 10.80
C PRO A 124 22.76 11.03 12.13
N ASP A 125 22.51 12.34 12.10
CA ASP A 125 22.27 13.16 13.30
C ASP A 125 20.81 13.09 13.82
N ASN A 126 19.92 12.38 13.11
CA ASN A 126 18.47 12.27 13.38
C ASN A 126 17.70 13.61 13.36
N ILE A 127 18.27 14.66 12.77
CA ILE A 127 17.60 15.94 12.57
C ILE A 127 17.09 15.99 11.13
N LEU A 128 15.85 16.44 10.94
CA LEU A 128 15.25 16.60 9.62
C LEU A 128 15.44 18.03 9.12
N GLY A 129 15.75 18.20 7.83
CA GLY A 129 15.82 19.50 7.17
C GLY A 129 17.23 20.09 7.11
N ASN A 130 18.26 19.27 7.34
CA ASN A 130 19.67 19.61 7.22
C ASN A 130 20.27 19.06 5.91
N ALA A 131 21.57 19.27 5.72
CA ALA A 131 22.27 18.89 4.49
C ALA A 131 22.55 17.39 4.38
N ASP A 132 22.48 16.64 5.48
CA ASP A 132 22.74 15.20 5.56
C ASP A 132 21.48 14.32 5.49
N ASP A 133 20.30 14.94 5.31
CA ASP A 133 19.05 14.23 5.00
C ASP A 133 19.22 13.27 3.80
N VAL A 134 18.63 12.09 3.92
CA VAL A 134 18.63 11.07 2.87
C VAL A 134 17.31 11.12 2.11
N LEU A 135 17.38 11.30 0.79
CA LEU A 135 16.22 11.23 -0.10
C LEU A 135 16.01 9.78 -0.57
N VAL A 136 14.85 9.23 -0.25
CA VAL A 136 14.43 7.90 -0.68
C VAL A 136 13.40 8.02 -1.79
N PRO A 137 13.73 7.70 -3.06
CA PRO A 137 12.80 7.83 -4.16
C PRO A 137 11.67 6.79 -4.09
N LEU A 138 10.44 7.18 -4.40
CA LEU A 138 9.24 6.34 -4.35
C LEU A 138 9.05 5.46 -5.59
N THR A 139 10.12 4.76 -5.99
CA THR A 139 10.15 3.94 -7.23
C THR A 139 9.21 2.73 -7.21
N LYS A 140 8.82 2.26 -6.02
CA LYS A 140 8.03 1.02 -5.85
C LYS A 140 6.53 1.21 -5.96
N TRP A 141 6.05 2.45 -6.05
CA TRP A 141 4.64 2.77 -6.06
C TRP A 141 4.23 3.38 -7.40
N ARG A 142 3.00 3.09 -7.80
CA ARG A 142 2.32 3.69 -8.94
C ARG A 142 0.94 4.17 -8.51
N ARG A 143 0.52 5.31 -9.04
CA ARG A 143 -0.77 5.93 -8.78
C ARG A 143 -1.57 5.95 -10.08
N GLU A 144 -2.86 5.69 -9.96
CA GLU A 144 -3.85 5.94 -11.01
C GLU A 144 -4.99 6.73 -10.38
N ILE A 145 -5.36 7.85 -11.00
CA ILE A 145 -6.52 8.65 -10.61
C ILE A 145 -7.63 8.40 -11.62
N GLN A 146 -8.72 7.79 -11.19
CA GLN A 146 -9.90 7.54 -12.02
C GLN A 146 -11.03 8.46 -11.59
N ILE A 147 -11.49 9.29 -12.52
CA ILE A 147 -12.60 10.22 -12.31
C ILE A 147 -13.68 9.91 -13.33
N ARG A 148 -14.86 9.49 -12.87
CA ARG A 148 -15.95 9.01 -13.74
C ARG A 148 -17.26 9.71 -13.40
N ASP A 149 -18.05 10.02 -14.42
CA ASP A 149 -19.41 10.57 -14.23
C ASP A 149 -20.32 9.53 -13.54
N VAL A 150 -21.15 10.00 -12.60
CA VAL A 150 -22.17 9.15 -11.97
C VAL A 150 -23.43 9.17 -12.82
N ALA A 151 -23.86 8.00 -13.30
CA ALA A 151 -25.06 7.87 -14.10
C ALA A 151 -26.28 8.48 -13.38
N GLY A 152 -27.00 9.38 -14.07
CA GLY A 152 -28.16 10.09 -13.53
C GLY A 152 -27.84 11.41 -12.81
N TYR A 153 -26.56 11.78 -12.65
CA TYR A 153 -26.14 13.01 -11.96
C TYR A 153 -25.10 13.78 -12.80
N GLN A 154 -25.45 14.98 -13.26
CA GLN A 154 -24.55 15.80 -14.11
C GLN A 154 -23.43 16.50 -13.32
N ASN A 155 -23.63 16.72 -12.02
CA ASN A 155 -22.76 17.52 -11.17
C ASN A 155 -22.04 16.66 -10.12
N LEU A 156 -21.94 15.35 -10.38
CA LEU A 156 -21.36 14.37 -9.45
C LEU A 156 -20.47 13.38 -10.21
N ARG A 157 -19.27 13.15 -9.69
CA ARG A 157 -18.31 12.17 -10.21
C ARG A 157 -17.78 11.29 -9.10
N THR A 158 -17.45 10.04 -9.42
CA THR A 158 -16.61 9.22 -8.57
C THR A 158 -15.15 9.61 -8.78
N LEU A 159 -14.40 9.72 -7.71
CA LEU A 159 -12.96 9.88 -7.69
C LEU A 159 -12.38 8.66 -6.98
N THR A 160 -11.71 7.80 -7.73
CA THR A 160 -11.03 6.62 -7.22
C THR A 160 -9.53 6.75 -7.45
N VAL A 161 -8.76 6.76 -6.37
CA VAL A 161 -7.30 6.70 -6.43
C VAL A 161 -6.86 5.28 -6.16
N ILE A 162 -6.11 4.71 -7.10
CA ILE A 162 -5.59 3.34 -7.05
C ILE A 162 -4.07 3.42 -6.90
N MET A 163 -3.56 2.92 -5.78
CA MET A 163 -2.14 2.79 -5.52
C MET A 163 -1.73 1.34 -5.71
N THR A 164 -0.78 1.10 -6.61
CA THR A 164 -0.19 -0.23 -6.81
C THR A 164 1.28 -0.19 -6.41
N TYR A 165 1.70 -1.10 -5.53
CA TYR A 165 3.05 -1.10 -4.99
C TYR A 165 3.55 -2.48 -4.63
N THR A 166 4.87 -2.63 -4.53
CA THR A 166 5.51 -3.88 -4.12
C THR A 166 5.98 -3.77 -2.67
N SER A 167 5.48 -4.65 -1.81
CA SER A 167 5.94 -4.81 -0.44
C SER A 167 6.58 -6.19 -0.26
N GLY A 168 7.89 -6.19 -0.02
CA GLY A 168 8.70 -7.41 -0.06
C GLY A 168 8.62 -8.10 -1.43
N ARG A 169 8.02 -9.30 -1.47
CA ARG A 169 7.81 -10.09 -2.70
C ARG A 169 6.39 -10.00 -3.27
N LEU A 170 5.50 -9.28 -2.61
CA LEU A 170 4.08 -9.23 -2.95
C LEU A 170 3.75 -7.90 -3.63
N GLN A 171 2.99 -7.97 -4.72
CA GLN A 171 2.33 -6.81 -5.28
C GLN A 171 1.02 -6.58 -4.52
N ARG A 172 0.81 -5.35 -4.05
CA ARG A 172 -0.36 -4.94 -3.29
C ARG A 172 -1.04 -3.79 -4.02
N THR A 173 -2.33 -3.64 -3.74
CA THR A 173 -3.14 -2.55 -4.26
C THR A 173 -3.96 -1.96 -3.13
N TYR A 174 -3.89 -0.63 -2.99
CA TYR A 174 -4.76 0.13 -2.12
C TYR A 174 -5.68 1.00 -2.97
N ARG A 175 -6.96 1.06 -2.64
CA ARG A 175 -7.96 1.89 -3.34
C ARG A 175 -8.66 2.79 -2.36
N LEU A 176 -8.72 4.07 -2.69
CA LEU A 176 -9.49 5.07 -1.97
C LEU A 176 -10.53 5.64 -2.93
N ASN A 177 -11.80 5.52 -2.57
CA ASN A 177 -12.92 5.96 -3.40
C ASN A 177 -13.71 7.03 -2.65
N THR A 178 -14.04 8.10 -3.36
CA THR A 178 -14.89 9.18 -2.88
C THR A 178 -15.77 9.73 -3.99
N LEU A 179 -16.71 10.60 -3.65
CA LEU A 179 -17.50 11.36 -4.59
C LEU A 179 -17.04 12.81 -4.57
N ILE A 180 -16.99 13.42 -5.74
CA ILE A 180 -16.75 14.85 -5.91
C ILE A 180 -17.93 15.48 -6.63
N SER A 181 -18.45 16.58 -6.10
CA SER A 181 -19.51 17.37 -6.71
C SER A 181 -18.95 18.64 -7.34
N GLN A 182 -19.65 19.20 -8.31
CA GLN A 182 -19.33 20.52 -8.90
C GLN A 182 -19.38 21.65 -7.86
N TYR A 183 -20.22 21.49 -6.84
CA TYR A 183 -20.41 22.46 -5.78
C TYR A 183 -19.49 22.17 -4.60
N SER A 184 -18.98 23.24 -3.97
CA SER A 184 -18.23 23.23 -2.72
C SER A 184 -19.06 23.81 -1.57
#